data_AF-A0AAW8FAZ3-F1
#
_entry.id   AF-A0AAW8FAZ3-F1
#
_cell.length_a   1.000
_cell.length_b   1.000
_cell.length_c   1.000
_cell.angle_alpha   90.00
_cell.angle_beta   90.00
_cell.angle_gamma   90.00
#
_symmetry.space_group_name_H-M   'P 1'
#
loop_
_entity.id
_entity.type
_entity.pdbx_description
1 polymer ?
#
loop_
_entity_poly.entity_id
_entity_poly.type
_entity_poly.pdbx_seq_one_letter_code
_entity_poly.pdbx_strand_id
1 'polypeptide(L)'
;MNISNQQVTAHSFLEALHRDGYYPERAVDRGKEILRRLCERIEADRPADPAALYVLTQAATEEFNDLRDDDFDIETVAREEIAGNFRFVADAYGFADADVEELIATRDW
;
A
#
# COMPACT_ATOMS: atom_id res chain seq x y z
N MET A 1 7.10 12.28 8.23
CA MET A 1 8.10 13.02 7.42
C MET A 1 7.41 13.44 6.13
N ASN A 2 7.92 14.40 5.36
CA ASN A 2 7.35 14.66 4.03
C ASN A 2 7.98 13.71 3.01
N ILE A 3 7.16 12.96 2.27
CA ILE A 3 7.58 12.14 1.13
C ILE A 3 8.21 13.06 0.08
N SER A 4 9.41 12.71 -0.38
CA SER A 4 10.17 13.49 -1.36
C SER A 4 10.01 12.97 -2.80
N ASN A 5 9.60 11.71 -2.98
CA ASN A 5 9.36 11.14 -4.30
C ASN A 5 8.18 11.82 -5.01
N GLN A 6 8.47 12.51 -6.12
CA GLN A 6 7.46 13.27 -6.86
C GLN A 6 6.34 12.39 -7.43
N GLN A 7 6.66 11.17 -7.87
CA GLN A 7 5.66 10.23 -8.40
C GLN A 7 4.65 9.89 -7.30
N VAL A 8 5.14 9.59 -6.10
CA VAL A 8 4.31 9.28 -4.94
C VAL A 8 3.48 10.49 -4.50
N THR A 9 4.05 11.68 -4.46
CA THR A 9 3.30 12.89 -4.05
C THR A 9 2.19 13.28 -5.03
N ALA A 10 2.32 12.89 -6.30
CA ALA A 10 1.32 13.14 -7.34
C ALA A 10 0.29 12.01 -7.47
N HIS A 11 0.51 10.87 -6.80
CA HIS A 11 -0.34 9.69 -6.92
C HIS A 11 -1.53 9.72 -5.94
N SER A 12 -2.71 9.40 -6.47
CA SER A 12 -3.94 9.29 -5.69
C SER A 12 -4.13 7.84 -5.23
N PHE A 13 -3.65 7.52 -4.03
CA PHE A 13 -3.82 6.19 -3.44
C PHE A 13 -5.29 5.81 -3.24
N LEU A 14 -5.63 4.56 -3.57
CA LEU A 14 -6.97 3.96 -3.40
C LEU A 14 -8.09 4.80 -4.04
N GLU A 15 -7.81 5.46 -5.17
CA GLU A 15 -8.77 6.36 -5.84
C GLU A 15 -10.01 5.60 -6.30
N ALA A 16 -9.90 4.35 -6.77
CA ALA A 16 -11.07 3.59 -7.20
C ALA A 16 -12.01 3.30 -6.02
N LEU A 17 -11.48 2.90 -4.86
CA LEU A 17 -12.30 2.63 -3.66
C LEU A 17 -12.98 3.90 -3.13
N HIS A 18 -12.27 5.03 -3.17
CA HIS A 18 -12.84 6.32 -2.78
C HIS A 18 -13.97 6.76 -3.73
N ARG A 19 -13.84 6.50 -5.03
CA ARG A 19 -14.84 6.92 -6.03
C ARG A 19 -16.07 6.03 -6.07
N ASP A 20 -15.92 4.76 -5.74
CA ASP A 20 -17.01 3.79 -5.82
C ASP A 20 -18.16 4.11 -4.84
N GLY A 21 -17.84 4.70 -3.68
CA GLY A 21 -18.82 5.11 -2.67
C GLY A 21 -19.43 3.96 -1.87
N TYR A 22 -19.06 2.71 -2.19
CA TYR A 22 -19.39 1.52 -1.41
C TYR A 22 -18.56 1.44 -0.12
N TYR A 23 -17.28 1.80 -0.19
CA TYR A 23 -16.35 1.66 0.91
C TYR A 23 -16.45 2.83 1.91
N PRO A 24 -16.38 2.58 3.23
CA PRO A 24 -16.39 3.66 4.21
C PRO A 24 -15.21 4.62 4.01
N GLU A 25 -15.48 5.92 3.84
CA GLU A 25 -14.45 6.95 3.60
C GLU A 25 -13.32 6.88 4.64
N ARG A 26 -13.68 6.69 5.92
CA ARG A 26 -12.72 6.57 7.03
C ARG A 26 -11.77 5.38 6.87
N ALA A 27 -12.26 4.24 6.38
CA ALA A 27 -11.44 3.06 6.15
C ALA A 27 -10.50 3.27 4.96
N VAL A 28 -11.02 3.84 3.86
CA VAL A 28 -10.23 4.18 2.68
C VAL A 28 -9.13 5.19 3.02
N ASP A 29 -9.44 6.22 3.80
CA ASP A 29 -8.46 7.22 4.23
C ASP A 29 -7.38 6.60 5.13
N ARG A 30 -7.73 5.65 5.99
CA ARG A 30 -6.76 4.91 6.78
C ARG A 30 -5.85 4.02 5.91
N GLY A 31 -6.40 3.38 4.88
CA GLY A 31 -5.60 2.67 3.88
C GLY A 31 -4.60 3.58 3.16
N LYS A 32 -5.01 4.80 2.81
CA LYS A 32 -4.09 5.82 2.23
C LYS A 32 -3.00 6.23 3.21
N GLU A 33 -3.32 6.35 4.50
CA GLU A 33 -2.32 6.65 5.54
C GLU A 33 -1.27 5.54 5.65
N ILE A 34 -1.68 4.27 5.59
CA ILE A 34 -0.77 3.11 5.61
C ILE A 34 0.20 3.21 4.42
N LEU A 35 -0.31 3.41 3.20
CA LEU A 35 0.51 3.52 1.99
C LEU A 35 1.47 4.72 2.06
N ARG A 36 1.02 5.85 2.61
CA ARG A 36 1.91 7.01 2.83
C ARG A 36 3.02 6.71 3.83
N ARG A 37 2.72 6.06 4.95
CA ARG A 37 3.72 5.65 5.94
C ARG A 37 4.71 4.65 5.37
N LEU A 38 4.25 3.71 4.53
CA LEU A 38 5.13 2.80 3.80
C LEU A 38 6.14 3.58 2.94
N CYS A 39 5.69 4.58 2.18
CA CYS A 39 6.57 5.44 1.39
C CYS A 39 7.58 6.20 2.26
N GLU A 40 7.13 6.77 3.39
CA GLU A 40 8.02 7.43 4.35
C GLU A 40 9.09 6.49 4.91
N ARG A 41 8.73 5.24 5.23
CA ARG A 41 9.66 4.20 5.71
C ARG A 41 10.65 3.81 4.63
N ILE A 42 10.21 3.61 3.38
CA ILE A 42 11.10 3.27 2.27
C ILE A 42 12.13 4.40 2.04
N GLU A 43 11.73 5.67 2.12
CA GLU A 43 12.66 6.80 1.96
C GLU A 43 13.64 6.96 3.12
N ALA A 44 13.20 6.65 4.34
CA ALA A 44 14.04 6.69 5.53
C ALA A 44 15.04 5.54 5.57
N ASP A 45 14.58 4.31 5.34
CA ASP A 45 15.36 3.09 5.49
C ASP A 45 16.18 2.75 4.23
N ARG A 46 15.75 3.23 3.06
CA ARG A 46 16.39 3.03 1.74
C ARG A 46 16.77 1.55 1.49
N PRO A 47 15.76 0.66 1.34
CA PRO A 47 16.03 -0.76 1.12
C PRO A 47 16.98 -0.97 -0.07
N ALA A 48 17.96 -1.85 0.10
CA ALA A 48 18.98 -2.11 -0.91
C ALA A 48 18.58 -3.18 -1.93
N ASP A 49 17.59 -4.01 -1.60
CA ASP A 49 17.15 -5.15 -2.39
C ASP A 49 15.65 -5.45 -2.17
N PRO A 50 15.03 -6.28 -3.02
CA PRO A 50 13.62 -6.63 -2.90
C PRO A 50 13.26 -7.29 -1.56
N ALA A 51 14.17 -8.05 -0.94
CA ALA A 51 13.88 -8.70 0.34
C ALA A 51 13.71 -7.68 1.46
N ALA A 52 14.54 -6.64 1.48
CA ALA A 52 14.39 -5.52 2.42
C ALA A 52 13.10 -4.72 2.14
N LEU A 53 12.71 -4.56 0.88
CA LEU A 53 11.42 -3.95 0.52
C LEU A 53 10.25 -4.81 1.05
N TYR A 54 10.29 -6.13 0.86
CA TYR A 54 9.23 -7.04 1.28
C TYR A 54 8.94 -6.99 2.77
N VAL A 55 9.97 -6.83 3.61
CA VAL A 55 9.77 -6.63 5.06
C VAL A 55 8.95 -5.38 5.36
N LEU A 56 9.18 -4.28 4.63
CA LEU A 56 8.43 -3.04 4.82
C LEU A 56 6.99 -3.18 4.31
N THR A 57 6.81 -3.82 3.16
CA THR A 57 5.50 -3.95 2.52
C THR A 57 4.62 -4.95 3.26
N GLN A 58 5.17 -6.07 3.72
CA GLN A 58 4.45 -7.05 4.53
C GLN A 58 3.96 -6.47 5.86
N ALA A 59 4.76 -5.60 6.50
CA ALA A 59 4.30 -4.86 7.69
C ALA A 59 3.13 -3.91 7.36
N ALA A 60 3.13 -3.27 6.19
CA ALA A 60 2.00 -2.45 5.75
C ALA A 60 0.78 -3.31 5.38
N THR A 61 0.97 -4.51 4.83
CA THR A 61 -0.09 -5.48 4.56
C THR A 61 -0.75 -5.97 5.85
N GLU A 62 0.01 -6.19 6.92
CA GLU A 62 -0.54 -6.49 8.25
C GLU A 62 -1.43 -5.34 8.77
N GLU A 63 -1.01 -4.08 8.60
CA GLU A 63 -1.87 -2.93 8.94
C GLU A 63 -3.17 -2.89 8.10
N PHE A 64 -3.16 -3.42 6.87
CA PHE A 64 -4.39 -3.60 6.07
C PHE A 64 -5.26 -4.75 6.57
N ASN A 65 -4.67 -5.84 7.07
CA ASN A 65 -5.45 -6.91 7.71
C ASN A 65 -6.22 -6.36 8.92
N ASP A 66 -5.57 -5.54 9.74
CA ASP A 66 -6.20 -4.90 10.91
C ASP A 66 -7.38 -3.99 10.51
N LEU A 67 -7.37 -3.41 9.30
CA LEU A 67 -8.50 -2.63 8.82
C LEU A 67 -9.76 -3.46 8.59
N ARG A 68 -9.64 -4.75 8.29
CA ARG A 68 -10.81 -5.62 8.08
C ARG A 68 -11.67 -5.74 9.33
N ASP A 69 -11.05 -5.68 10.50
CA ASP A 69 -11.75 -5.76 11.79
C ASP A 69 -12.59 -4.51 12.08
N ASP A 70 -12.36 -3.41 11.35
CA ASP A 70 -13.07 -2.12 11.47
C ASP A 70 -14.18 -1.93 10.41
N ASP A 71 -14.89 -2.99 10.01
CA ASP A 71 -15.95 -3.00 8.97
C ASP A 71 -15.47 -2.64 7.54
N PHE A 72 -14.20 -2.89 7.22
CA PHE A 72 -13.66 -2.73 5.86
C PHE A 72 -13.59 -4.08 5.13
N ASP A 73 -14.51 -4.34 4.22
CA ASP A 73 -14.45 -5.58 3.44
C ASP A 73 -13.38 -5.48 2.35
N ILE A 74 -12.31 -6.28 2.47
CA ILE A 74 -11.29 -6.41 1.44
C ILE A 74 -11.74 -7.49 0.44
N GLU A 75 -12.72 -7.12 -0.38
CA GLU A 75 -13.20 -7.91 -1.51
C GLU A 75 -12.35 -7.67 -2.78
N THR A 76 -12.56 -8.45 -3.84
CA THR A 76 -11.87 -8.36 -5.14
C THR A 76 -11.42 -6.95 -5.56
N VAL A 77 -12.30 -5.93 -5.59
CA VAL A 77 -11.92 -4.58 -6.03
C VAL A 77 -10.92 -3.95 -5.06
N ALA A 78 -11.15 -4.05 -3.74
CA ALA A 78 -10.21 -3.59 -2.73
C ALA A 78 -8.87 -4.32 -2.82
N ARG A 79 -8.88 -5.64 -3.06
CA ARG A 79 -7.65 -6.45 -3.22
C ARG A 79 -6.82 -5.98 -4.40
N GLU A 80 -7.46 -5.81 -5.55
CA GLU A 80 -6.81 -5.36 -6.78
C GLU A 80 -6.24 -3.95 -6.62
N GLU A 81 -6.99 -3.04 -5.99
CA GLU A 81 -6.49 -1.69 -5.74
C GLU A 81 -5.31 -1.69 -4.76
N ILE A 82 -5.42 -2.41 -3.65
CA ILE A 82 -4.33 -2.49 -2.68
C ILE A 82 -3.08 -3.04 -3.37
N ALA A 83 -3.17 -4.20 -4.03
CA ALA A 83 -2.06 -4.81 -4.75
C ALA A 83 -1.46 -3.87 -5.82
N GLY A 84 -2.32 -3.17 -6.58
CA GLY A 84 -1.92 -2.19 -7.58
C GLY A 84 -1.14 -1.02 -6.98
N ASN A 85 -1.57 -0.50 -5.83
CA ASN A 85 -0.86 0.56 -5.13
C ASN A 85 0.48 0.08 -4.54
N PHE A 86 0.56 -1.15 -4.01
CA PHE A 86 1.84 -1.74 -3.59
C PHE A 86 2.81 -1.88 -4.75
N ARG A 87 2.32 -2.34 -5.91
CA ARG A 87 3.14 -2.41 -7.13
C ARG A 87 3.63 -1.03 -7.59
N PHE A 88 2.74 -0.04 -7.61
CA PHE A 88 3.11 1.34 -7.92
C PHE A 88 4.20 1.87 -6.99
N VAL A 89 4.10 1.63 -5.68
CA VAL A 89 5.11 2.04 -4.70
C VAL A 89 6.45 1.36 -4.97
N ALA A 90 6.46 0.05 -5.21
CA ALA A 90 7.68 -0.68 -5.54
C ALA A 90 8.36 -0.10 -6.80
N ASP A 91 7.60 0.10 -7.88
CA ASP A 91 8.08 0.68 -9.13
C ASP A 91 8.63 2.10 -8.92
N ALA A 92 7.92 2.95 -8.16
CA ALA A 92 8.31 4.33 -7.89
C ALA A 92 9.63 4.44 -7.10
N TYR A 93 9.98 3.42 -6.32
CA TYR A 93 11.24 3.35 -5.57
C TYR A 93 12.31 2.48 -6.24
N GLY A 94 12.11 2.11 -7.52
CA GLY A 94 13.13 1.44 -8.34
C GLY A 94 13.09 -0.09 -8.31
N PHE A 95 12.04 -0.69 -7.74
CA PHE A 95 11.84 -2.14 -7.66
C PHE A 95 10.83 -2.62 -8.70
N ALA A 96 11.05 -2.27 -9.97
CA ALA A 96 10.13 -2.56 -11.07
C ALA A 96 9.90 -4.07 -11.32
N ASP A 97 10.80 -4.92 -10.84
CA ASP A 97 10.70 -6.39 -10.98
C ASP A 97 10.23 -7.08 -9.68
N ALA A 98 9.80 -6.32 -8.67
CA ALA A 98 9.28 -6.89 -7.43
C ALA A 98 8.02 -7.72 -7.69
N ASP A 99 7.95 -8.90 -7.08
CA ASP A 99 6.78 -9.77 -7.17
C ASP A 99 5.66 -9.19 -6.32
N VAL A 100 4.51 -8.92 -6.94
CA VAL A 100 3.36 -8.36 -6.24
C VAL A 100 2.84 -9.31 -5.17
N GLU A 101 2.91 -10.63 -5.39
CA GLU A 101 2.47 -11.62 -4.40
C GLU A 101 3.36 -11.59 -3.15
N GLU A 102 4.67 -11.34 -3.32
CA GLU A 102 5.62 -11.19 -2.21
C GLU A 102 5.45 -9.85 -1.48
N LEU A 103 5.13 -8.77 -2.20
CA LEU A 103 4.86 -7.46 -1.61
C LEU A 103 3.72 -7.52 -0.58
N ILE A 104 2.69 -8.34 -0.85
CA ILE A 104 1.49 -8.51 0.00
C ILE A 104 1.38 -9.92 0.60
N ALA A 105 2.51 -10.60 0.82
CA ALA A 105 2.52 -12.01 1.23
C ALA A 105 1.83 -12.31 2.57
N THR A 106 1.76 -11.32 3.47
CA THR A 106 1.14 -11.44 4.80
C THR A 106 -0.36 -11.14 4.81
N ARG A 107 -1.00 -11.03 3.65
CA ARG A 107 -2.44 -10.75 3.55
C ARG A 107 -3.30 -11.90 4.12
N ASP A 108 -4.38 -11.54 4.80
CA ASP A 108 -5.36 -12.50 5.36
C ASP A 108 -6.66 -12.60 4.52
N TRP A 109 -6.67 -11.99 3.33
CA TRP A 109 -7.85 -11.91 2.45
C TRP A 109 -7.76 -12.80 1.22
#